data_AF-A0A5J5BS91-F1
#
_entry.id   AF-A0A5J5BS91-F1
#
_cell.length_a   1.000
_cell.length_b   1.000
_cell.length_c   1.000
_cell.angle_alpha   90.00
_cell.angle_beta   90.00
_cell.angle_gamma   90.00
#
_symmetry.space_group_name_H-M   'P 1'
#
loop_
_entity.id
_entity.type
_entity.pdbx_description
1 polymer ?
#
loop_
_entity_poly.entity_id
_entity_poly.type
_entity_poly.pdbx_seq_one_letter_code
_entity_poly.pdbx_strand_id
1 'polypeptide(L)'
;MGAASMKIHAYAILLVEIGFCSLAMAASSTGPKNMSTALLISVDQEKIVVPADKPFITLSGTNASNTIITWNETGEIYDSPTVSILASDFIGKNLTIQNPFGTRGKAVALRVSGDRAAFYSCRILSYQDTLLDDAGRHYYSNCYIEGGTDFICGNAASLFENCHLHSISEASGAITAQHRDSASENTGYTFLGCNITEAAVKKYHFNIRVKNVSRLCHAKPIVTVNGMFPGPTIYVREGDRVQVNVTNYADYNMSIHWHGLKQFRNGWADGPAFITQCPIKTGHSYTYDFNVTGQRGTLWWHAHIFWLRATVYGAIVIMPKQGTLYPFPQPNLEFNLLLGEWWNTDVEEVVKQGNKLGLPPKMSDAHTINGKPGPLFVCSEKYTFVIEVEPGKTYLLRIINAALNDELFFAIAGHNMTVVEIDAVCTKPFTTQAILIAPGQTTNVLIQANQAPGRYFMAARPFMDAPLSIDNRTATAILQYKGIPDTILPILPQLPVPNDTAFALGYNAKLRSLNSPQFPANVPLKVDRHLFYTIGLGINPLSNLPEWNPTHCFLKQHFFCNAPNWASSSSLFQPKGCIYNRLSRPPS
;
A
#
# COMPACT_ATOMS: atom_id res chain seq x y z
N MET A 1 33.89 42.95 51.02
CA MET A 1 35.10 42.36 50.40
C MET A 1 34.70 40.94 49.96
N GLY A 2 34.70 40.50 48.71
CA GLY A 2 35.22 41.00 47.44
C GLY A 2 35.70 39.80 46.60
N ALA A 3 35.17 39.64 45.37
CA ALA A 3 35.58 38.79 44.23
C ALA A 3 35.50 37.25 44.38
N ALA A 4 35.12 36.44 43.36
CA ALA A 4 35.05 36.64 41.90
C ALA A 4 33.78 35.95 41.33
N SER A 5 32.95 36.59 40.50
CA SER A 5 33.07 36.82 39.03
C SER A 5 33.36 35.57 38.20
N MET A 6 32.31 35.07 37.53
CA MET A 6 32.45 34.49 36.19
C MET A 6 31.29 35.02 35.33
N LYS A 7 31.59 36.05 34.53
CA LYS A 7 30.76 36.48 33.40
C LYS A 7 30.90 35.43 32.32
N ILE A 8 29.82 34.76 31.93
CA ILE A 8 29.77 34.03 30.66
C ILE A 8 28.95 34.91 29.71
N HIS A 9 29.65 35.47 28.72
CA HIS A 9 29.05 36.08 27.55
C HIS A 9 28.45 34.97 26.67
N ALA A 10 27.24 35.23 26.17
CA ALA A 10 26.59 34.68 24.97
C ALA A 10 27.12 33.35 24.42
N TYR A 11 26.28 32.31 24.45
CA TYR A 11 25.75 31.62 23.26
C TYR A 11 24.63 30.67 23.75
N ALA A 12 23.40 30.91 23.28
CA ALA A 12 22.25 30.08 23.56
C ALA A 12 22.33 28.78 22.75
N ILE A 13 22.56 27.66 23.43
CA ILE A 13 22.15 26.31 23.01
C ILE A 13 21.68 25.61 24.28
N LEU A 14 20.37 25.61 24.53
CA LEU A 14 19.80 24.75 25.56
C LEU A 14 19.62 23.36 24.94
N LEU A 15 20.68 22.55 24.96
CA LEU A 15 20.53 21.10 24.89
C LEU A 15 19.66 20.69 26.08
N VAL A 16 18.70 19.79 25.84
CA VAL A 16 17.86 19.17 26.87
C VAL A 16 18.76 18.35 27.80
N GLU A 17 19.42 19.05 28.73
CA GLU A 17 20.20 18.52 29.85
C GLU A 17 19.98 19.39 31.11
N ILE A 18 18.89 20.16 31.13
CA ILE A 18 18.34 20.75 32.35
C ILE A 18 16.95 20.11 32.52
N GLY A 19 16.75 19.37 33.62
CA GLY A 19 15.66 18.42 33.84
C GLY A 19 14.25 19.00 33.86
N PHE A 20 13.74 19.44 32.71
CA PHE A 20 12.31 19.68 32.50
C PHE A 20 11.63 18.39 32.04
N CYS A 21 10.60 17.96 32.79
CA CYS A 21 9.81 16.76 32.46
C CYS A 21 8.82 16.95 31.31
N SER A 22 8.63 18.18 30.80
CA SER A 22 7.72 18.51 29.70
C SER A 22 8.20 19.72 28.90
N LEU A 23 7.82 19.78 27.61
CA LEU A 23 8.17 20.89 26.72
C LEU A 23 7.34 22.15 27.05
N ALA A 24 6.11 21.99 27.55
CA ALA A 24 5.28 23.05 28.10
C ALA A 24 5.95 23.74 29.31
N MET A 25 6.62 22.98 30.18
CA MET A 25 7.42 23.55 31.28
C MET A 25 8.64 24.30 30.77
N ALA A 26 9.31 23.79 29.74
CA ALA A 26 10.44 24.48 29.13
C ALA A 26 10.01 25.83 28.50
N ALA A 27 8.91 25.86 27.75
CA ALA A 27 8.40 27.07 27.11
C ALA A 27 8.03 28.18 28.13
N SER A 28 7.41 27.80 29.26
CA SER A 28 6.99 28.74 30.31
C SER A 28 8.12 29.25 31.21
N SER A 29 9.21 28.48 31.35
CA SER A 29 10.32 28.79 32.28
C SER A 29 11.49 29.59 31.67
N THR A 30 11.50 29.82 30.35
CA THR A 30 12.53 30.65 29.68
C THR A 30 12.60 32.08 30.26
N GLY A 31 13.81 32.58 30.54
CA GLY A 31 14.02 33.88 31.20
C GLY A 31 13.66 35.09 30.31
N PRO A 32 13.27 36.25 30.90
CA PRO A 32 12.83 37.40 30.09
C PRO A 32 14.00 38.28 29.61
N LYS A 33 13.77 38.87 28.41
CA LYS A 33 14.46 39.99 27.74
C LYS A 33 15.78 39.69 26.99
N ASN A 34 15.70 39.87 25.67
CA ASN A 34 16.79 40.04 24.69
C ASN A 34 17.71 38.85 24.37
N MET A 35 17.33 37.61 24.69
CA MET A 35 18.12 36.44 24.30
C MET A 35 17.28 35.45 23.48
N SER A 36 17.68 35.22 22.22
CA SER A 36 17.06 34.20 21.37
C SER A 36 17.24 32.83 22.00
N THR A 37 16.14 32.15 22.32
CA THR A 37 16.17 30.82 22.96
C THR A 37 15.69 29.77 21.97
N ALA A 38 16.54 28.80 21.64
CA ALA A 38 16.21 27.67 20.77
C ALA A 38 15.95 26.41 21.59
N LEU A 39 14.80 25.78 21.38
CA LEU A 39 14.39 24.50 21.97
C LEU A 39 14.38 23.42 20.89
N LEU A 40 15.15 22.35 21.10
CA LEU A 40 15.18 21.15 20.26
C LEU A 40 14.15 20.13 20.78
N ILE A 41 13.30 19.63 19.89
CA ILE A 41 12.09 18.88 20.27
C ILE A 41 12.11 17.43 19.74
N SER A 42 11.74 16.48 20.61
CA SER A 42 11.40 15.08 20.27
C SER A 42 9.88 14.87 20.19
N VAL A 43 9.41 13.69 19.78
CA VAL A 43 7.96 13.40 19.72
C VAL A 43 7.32 13.61 21.09
N ASP A 44 6.30 14.49 21.15
CA ASP A 44 5.62 14.85 22.40
C ASP A 44 4.09 14.84 22.21
N GLN A 45 3.38 14.30 23.21
CA GLN A 45 1.91 14.26 23.25
C GLN A 45 1.39 15.18 24.36
N GLU A 46 1.42 16.49 24.11
CA GLU A 46 0.98 17.51 25.07
C GLU A 46 0.48 18.79 24.39
N LYS A 47 -0.28 19.59 25.14
CA LYS A 47 -0.59 20.98 24.76
C LYS A 47 0.56 21.91 25.11
N ILE A 48 0.93 22.78 24.18
CA ILE A 48 1.98 23.78 24.38
C ILE A 48 1.40 25.17 24.28
N VAL A 49 1.74 26.03 25.24
CA VAL A 49 1.47 27.47 25.17
C VAL A 49 2.80 28.20 25.30
N VAL A 50 3.11 29.05 24.32
CA VAL A 50 4.21 30.00 24.39
C VAL A 50 3.64 31.35 24.83
N PRO A 51 3.82 31.76 26.10
CA PRO A 51 3.15 32.92 26.68
C PRO A 51 3.59 34.25 26.05
N ALA A 52 2.71 35.25 26.04
CA ALA A 52 2.95 36.54 25.40
C ALA A 52 4.17 37.32 25.95
N ASP A 53 4.54 37.08 27.22
CA ASP A 53 5.68 37.70 27.89
C ASP A 53 7.04 37.00 27.58
N LYS A 54 7.05 36.03 26.66
CA LYS A 54 8.23 35.23 26.27
C LYS A 54 8.61 35.39 24.79
N PRO A 55 9.02 36.60 24.33
CA PRO A 55 9.40 36.79 22.93
C PRO A 55 10.72 36.09 22.58
N PHE A 56 11.01 35.97 21.28
CA PHE A 56 12.27 35.40 20.74
C PHE A 56 12.49 33.91 20.99
N ILE A 57 11.39 33.15 21.17
CA ILE A 57 11.45 31.69 21.28
C ILE A 57 11.51 31.07 19.88
N THR A 58 12.43 30.13 19.70
CA THR A 58 12.51 29.24 18.55
C THR A 58 12.21 27.80 18.95
N LEU A 59 11.18 27.20 18.36
CA LEU A 59 10.93 25.75 18.43
C LEU A 59 11.46 25.10 17.15
N SER A 60 12.43 24.19 17.28
CA SER A 60 13.04 23.52 16.12
C SER A 60 13.06 22.00 16.29
N GLY A 61 12.46 21.30 15.33
CA GLY A 61 12.62 19.86 15.19
C GLY A 61 13.87 19.48 14.39
N THR A 62 14.18 18.18 14.40
CA THR A 62 15.24 17.61 13.56
C THR A 62 14.75 17.34 12.15
N ASN A 63 13.50 16.92 12.01
CA ASN A 63 12.76 16.75 10.76
C ASN A 63 11.25 16.72 11.07
N ALA A 64 10.45 17.39 10.24
CA ALA A 64 8.99 17.41 10.39
C ALA A 64 8.37 16.00 10.37
N SER A 65 8.97 15.00 9.71
CA SER A 65 8.46 13.63 9.72
C SER A 65 8.55 12.92 11.07
N ASN A 66 9.50 13.32 11.93
CA ASN A 66 9.81 12.61 13.18
C ASN A 66 9.65 13.49 14.44
N THR A 67 9.64 14.81 14.31
CA THR A 67 9.34 15.72 15.42
C THR A 67 7.86 16.12 15.33
N ILE A 68 7.00 15.46 16.12
CA ILE A 68 5.55 15.65 16.10
C ILE A 68 5.08 16.10 17.48
N ILE A 69 4.43 17.26 17.55
CA ILE A 69 3.66 17.72 18.70
C ILE A 69 2.20 17.39 18.40
N THR A 70 1.56 16.58 19.26
CA THR A 70 0.21 16.10 19.00
C THR A 70 -0.69 16.16 20.23
N TRP A 71 -1.91 16.65 20.05
CA TRP A 71 -2.95 16.58 21.07
C TRP A 71 -4.31 16.37 20.40
N ASN A 72 -5.16 15.51 20.97
CA ASN A 72 -6.41 15.07 20.35
C ASN A 72 -7.60 15.63 21.13
N GLU A 73 -8.06 16.81 20.76
CA GLU A 73 -9.16 17.50 21.45
C GLU A 73 -9.96 18.37 20.49
N THR A 74 -11.26 18.51 20.78
CA THR A 74 -12.17 19.43 20.11
C THR A 74 -12.76 20.39 21.13
N GLY A 75 -13.26 21.53 20.66
CA GLY A 75 -13.95 22.49 21.50
C GLY A 75 -14.11 23.80 20.77
N GLU A 76 -14.22 24.88 21.53
CA GLU A 76 -14.15 26.21 20.93
C GLU A 76 -12.76 26.49 20.34
N ILE A 77 -12.72 27.46 19.44
CA ILE A 77 -11.55 27.74 18.61
C ILE A 77 -10.31 28.15 19.44
N TYR A 78 -10.52 28.70 20.63
CA TYR A 78 -9.45 29.11 21.54
C TYR A 78 -9.04 28.04 22.56
N ASP A 79 -9.85 26.98 22.74
CA ASP A 79 -9.63 25.93 23.74
C ASP A 79 -9.02 24.66 23.13
N SER A 80 -9.34 24.39 21.86
CA SER A 80 -8.86 23.22 21.12
C SER A 80 -7.41 23.24 20.58
N PRO A 81 -6.63 24.34 20.56
CA PRO A 81 -5.27 24.33 20.01
C PRO A 81 -4.34 23.29 20.66
N THR A 82 -3.63 22.52 19.84
CA THR A 82 -2.49 21.69 20.29
C THR A 82 -1.31 22.58 20.68
N VAL A 83 -1.02 23.61 19.89
CA VAL A 83 0.01 24.61 20.19
C VAL A 83 -0.58 26.01 20.09
N SER A 84 -0.37 26.85 21.10
CA SER A 84 -0.71 28.28 21.08
C SER A 84 0.54 29.13 21.20
N ILE A 85 0.82 29.95 20.19
CA ILE A 85 1.92 30.91 20.16
C ILE A 85 1.37 32.31 20.41
N LEU A 86 1.47 32.77 21.66
CA LEU A 86 1.01 34.11 22.06
C LEU A 86 2.17 35.13 22.06
N ALA A 87 3.42 34.65 22.06
CA ALA A 87 4.63 35.47 22.03
C ALA A 87 4.91 36.10 20.66
N SER A 88 5.41 37.34 20.67
CA SER A 88 5.98 37.97 19.47
C SER A 88 7.41 37.47 19.17
N ASP A 89 7.88 37.67 17.95
CA ASP A 89 9.23 37.27 17.50
C ASP A 89 9.50 35.76 17.60
N PHE A 90 8.47 34.95 17.36
CA PHE A 90 8.55 33.50 17.44
C PHE A 90 9.06 32.85 16.15
N ILE A 91 9.80 31.74 16.25
CA ILE A 91 10.19 30.93 15.09
C ILE A 91 9.88 29.44 15.30
N GLY A 92 9.13 28.83 14.38
CA GLY A 92 8.95 27.37 14.30
C GLY A 92 9.71 26.78 13.10
N LYS A 93 10.48 25.69 13.28
CA LYS A 93 11.19 25.02 12.17
C LYS A 93 11.12 23.50 12.22
N ASN A 94 10.99 22.87 11.05
CA ASN A 94 11.23 21.43 10.85
C ASN A 94 10.44 20.51 11.82
N LEU A 95 9.18 20.83 12.10
CA LEU A 95 8.34 20.08 13.04
C LEU A 95 6.91 19.93 12.51
N THR A 96 6.20 18.91 12.98
CA THR A 96 4.77 18.71 12.75
C THR A 96 3.99 19.11 13.99
N ILE A 97 2.93 19.89 13.80
CA ILE A 97 1.91 20.17 14.82
C ILE A 97 0.61 19.57 14.30
N GLN A 98 0.00 18.66 15.06
CA GLN A 98 -1.20 17.98 14.62
C GLN A 98 -2.27 17.83 15.69
N ASN A 99 -3.53 17.99 15.28
CA ASN A 99 -4.69 17.62 16.05
C ASN A 99 -5.49 16.53 15.30
N PRO A 100 -5.41 15.25 15.72
CA PRO A 100 -5.99 14.13 14.97
C PRO A 100 -7.47 13.87 15.30
N PHE A 101 -8.20 14.83 15.87
CA PHE A 101 -9.60 14.63 16.33
C PHE A 101 -10.57 14.20 15.22
N GLY A 102 -10.34 14.67 13.99
CA GLY A 102 -11.14 14.32 12.81
C GLY A 102 -12.31 15.26 12.56
N THR A 103 -13.39 14.75 11.97
CA THR A 103 -14.45 15.55 11.31
C THR A 103 -15.58 16.04 12.22
N ARG A 104 -15.54 15.71 13.52
CA ARG A 104 -16.69 15.86 14.44
C ARG A 104 -16.77 17.22 15.14
N GLY A 105 -15.85 18.13 14.87
CA GLY A 105 -15.82 19.47 15.46
C GLY A 105 -14.52 20.22 15.15
N LYS A 106 -14.45 21.47 15.63
CA LYS A 106 -13.27 22.33 15.51
C LYS A 106 -12.13 21.73 16.32
N ALA A 107 -10.95 21.64 15.72
CA ALA A 107 -9.81 20.95 16.31
C ALA A 107 -8.53 21.67 15.89
N VAL A 108 -8.21 22.78 16.54
CA VAL A 108 -7.07 23.61 16.13
C VAL A 108 -5.76 22.85 16.37
N ALA A 109 -4.89 22.77 15.36
CA ALA A 109 -3.53 22.25 15.53
C ALA A 109 -2.62 23.38 16.05
N LEU A 110 -2.63 24.52 15.38
CA LEU A 110 -1.77 25.66 15.72
C LEU A 110 -2.61 26.94 15.82
N ARG A 111 -2.47 27.65 16.94
CA ARG A 111 -2.91 29.04 17.11
C ARG A 111 -1.71 29.97 17.15
N VAL A 112 -1.74 31.07 16.41
CA VAL A 112 -0.69 32.10 16.39
C VAL A 112 -1.30 33.48 16.56
N SER A 113 -0.95 34.19 17.63
CA SER A 113 -1.53 35.49 18.01
C SER A 113 -0.46 36.58 18.26
N GLY A 114 0.80 36.19 18.40
CA GLY A 114 1.91 37.12 18.63
C GLY A 114 2.49 37.70 17.33
N ASP A 115 2.86 38.99 17.33
CA ASP A 115 3.38 39.66 16.14
C ASP A 115 4.79 39.17 15.73
N ARG A 116 5.08 39.14 14.42
CA ARG A 116 6.37 38.70 13.86
C ARG A 116 6.69 37.23 14.18
N ALA A 117 5.73 36.34 14.00
CA ALA A 117 5.95 34.89 14.07
C ALA A 117 6.28 34.31 12.69
N ALA A 118 7.25 33.40 12.61
CA ALA A 118 7.64 32.75 11.36
C ALA A 118 7.76 31.23 11.47
N PHE A 119 7.31 30.51 10.45
CA PHE A 119 7.34 29.05 10.39
C PHE A 119 8.04 28.58 9.11
N TYR A 120 9.01 27.68 9.24
CA TYR A 120 9.82 27.17 8.13
C TYR A 120 9.78 25.65 8.06
N SER A 121 9.32 25.10 6.92
CA SER A 121 9.30 23.65 6.69
C SER A 121 8.53 22.87 7.76
N CYS A 122 7.47 23.48 8.30
CA CYS A 122 6.59 22.86 9.28
C CYS A 122 5.41 22.15 8.61
N ARG A 123 4.82 21.16 9.29
CA ARG A 123 3.55 20.52 8.90
C ARG A 123 2.49 20.88 9.93
N ILE A 124 1.33 21.35 9.49
CA ILE A 124 0.21 21.74 10.36
C ILE A 124 -1.01 20.94 9.91
N LEU A 125 -1.46 19.99 10.74
CA LEU A 125 -2.40 18.94 10.33
C LEU A 125 -3.63 18.90 11.25
N SER A 126 -4.81 19.10 10.70
CA SER A 126 -6.09 18.82 11.36
C SER A 126 -7.18 18.71 10.30
N TYR A 127 -8.46 18.76 10.70
CA TYR A 127 -9.61 18.77 9.80
C TYR A 127 -10.29 20.15 9.74
N GLN A 128 -10.93 20.61 10.82
CA GLN A 128 -11.60 21.91 10.88
C GLN A 128 -10.78 22.89 11.73
N ASP A 129 -10.63 24.13 11.24
CA ASP A 129 -9.89 25.20 11.90
C ASP A 129 -8.41 24.83 12.18
N THR A 130 -7.76 24.12 11.24
CA THR A 130 -6.41 23.57 11.44
C THR A 130 -5.39 24.60 11.96
N LEU A 131 -5.31 25.76 11.30
CA LEU A 131 -4.44 26.87 11.65
C LEU A 131 -5.30 28.08 12.00
N LEU A 132 -5.36 28.40 13.28
CA LEU A 132 -5.89 29.67 13.77
C LEU A 132 -4.79 30.73 13.72
N ASP A 133 -4.67 31.37 12.57
CA ASP A 133 -3.81 32.52 12.30
C ASP A 133 -4.48 33.80 12.86
N ASP A 134 -4.56 33.85 14.19
CA ASP A 134 -5.41 34.72 15.02
C ASP A 134 -5.19 36.22 14.76
N ALA A 135 -3.98 36.73 15.06
CA ALA A 135 -3.64 38.15 14.96
C ALA A 135 -2.13 38.36 14.84
N GLY A 136 -1.71 39.47 14.24
CA GLY A 136 -0.29 39.83 14.07
C GLY A 136 0.21 39.65 12.64
N ARG A 137 1.52 39.84 12.42
CA ARG A 137 2.18 39.61 11.13
C ARG A 137 2.92 38.28 11.13
N HIS A 138 2.53 37.36 10.26
CA HIS A 138 3.13 36.03 10.23
C HIS A 138 3.70 35.67 8.86
N TYR A 139 4.68 34.77 8.87
CA TYR A 139 5.33 34.29 7.66
C TYR A 139 5.49 32.77 7.70
N TYR A 140 4.92 32.07 6.73
CA TYR A 140 4.99 30.63 6.58
C TYR A 140 5.75 30.31 5.29
N SER A 141 6.88 29.62 5.38
CA SER A 141 7.73 29.30 4.22
C SER A 141 7.92 27.79 4.09
N ASN A 142 7.62 27.25 2.90
CA ASN A 142 7.76 25.82 2.59
C ASN A 142 7.01 24.90 3.57
N CYS A 143 5.90 25.39 4.16
CA CYS A 143 5.09 24.62 5.10
C CYS A 143 4.05 23.77 4.37
N TYR A 144 3.66 22.64 4.98
CA TYR A 144 2.53 21.82 4.55
C TYR A 144 1.35 22.02 5.50
N ILE A 145 0.20 22.44 4.99
CA ILE A 145 -0.99 22.72 5.80
C ILE A 145 -2.14 21.88 5.26
N GLU A 146 -2.78 21.09 6.13
CA GLU A 146 -3.83 20.15 5.74
C GLU A 146 -5.12 20.40 6.51
N GLY A 147 -6.26 20.38 5.80
CA GLY A 147 -7.57 20.46 6.45
C GLY A 147 -8.75 20.25 5.51
N GLY A 148 -9.94 20.08 6.09
CA GLY A 148 -11.19 19.82 5.38
C GLY A 148 -12.06 21.06 5.21
N THR A 149 -12.16 21.93 6.21
CA THR A 149 -12.93 23.18 6.11
C THR A 149 -12.36 24.25 7.03
N ASP A 150 -12.46 25.50 6.60
CA ASP A 150 -12.02 26.70 7.32
C ASP A 150 -10.59 26.56 7.87
N PHE A 151 -9.74 25.79 7.19
CA PHE A 151 -8.55 25.24 7.85
C PHE A 151 -7.40 26.23 8.02
N ILE A 152 -7.49 27.41 7.39
CA ILE A 152 -6.72 28.60 7.76
C ILE A 152 -7.73 29.71 8.13
N CYS A 153 -7.80 30.07 9.40
CA CYS A 153 -8.80 31.01 9.92
C CYS A 153 -8.18 32.01 10.91
N GLY A 154 -8.88 33.11 11.20
CA GLY A 154 -8.37 34.19 12.06
C GLY A 154 -8.38 35.55 11.36
N ASN A 155 -7.63 36.53 11.86
CA ASN A 155 -7.53 37.88 11.28
C ASN A 155 -6.07 38.39 11.17
N ALA A 156 -5.07 37.51 11.07
CA ALA A 156 -3.67 37.91 10.92
C ALA A 156 -3.36 38.51 9.53
N ALA A 157 -2.24 39.23 9.43
CA ALA A 157 -1.63 39.69 8.18
C ALA A 157 -0.48 38.75 7.81
N SER A 158 -0.73 37.78 6.94
CA SER A 158 0.20 36.65 6.78
C SER A 158 0.58 36.37 5.33
N LEU A 159 1.85 36.02 5.15
CA LEU A 159 2.41 35.55 3.88
C LEU A 159 2.74 34.07 3.99
N PHE A 160 2.11 33.27 3.12
CA PHE A 160 2.44 31.88 2.87
C PHE A 160 3.25 31.82 1.57
N GLU A 161 4.51 31.44 1.66
CA GLU A 161 5.43 31.36 0.52
C GLU A 161 5.86 29.92 0.26
N ASN A 162 5.66 29.44 -0.96
CA ASN A 162 5.99 28.08 -1.40
C ASN A 162 5.39 26.98 -0.49
N CYS A 163 4.27 27.28 0.16
CA CYS A 163 3.57 26.32 1.01
C CYS A 163 2.72 25.35 0.19
N HIS A 164 2.46 24.18 0.74
CA HIS A 164 1.55 23.18 0.18
C HIS A 164 0.29 23.12 1.02
N LEU A 165 -0.82 23.60 0.46
CA LEU A 165 -2.15 23.52 1.06
C LEU A 165 -2.85 22.25 0.54
N HIS A 166 -3.24 21.34 1.44
CA HIS A 166 -3.87 20.08 1.10
C HIS A 166 -5.27 19.99 1.70
N SER A 167 -6.28 20.01 0.82
CA SER A 167 -7.67 19.75 1.21
C SER A 167 -7.89 18.25 1.40
N ILE A 168 -8.34 17.88 2.59
CA ILE A 168 -8.83 16.52 2.92
C ILE A 168 -10.35 16.50 3.07
N SER A 169 -11.04 17.53 2.57
CA SER A 169 -12.49 17.62 2.63
C SER A 169 -13.13 16.44 1.91
N GLU A 170 -14.12 15.80 2.55
CA GLU A 170 -14.92 14.73 1.94
C GLU A 170 -16.11 15.28 1.13
N ALA A 171 -16.34 16.60 1.20
CA ALA A 171 -17.43 17.34 0.56
C ALA A 171 -16.95 18.74 0.15
N SER A 172 -17.87 19.72 0.05
CA SER A 172 -17.47 21.13 -0.09
C SER A 172 -16.84 21.64 1.21
N GLY A 173 -15.73 22.35 1.10
CA GLY A 173 -15.03 22.98 2.22
C GLY A 173 -14.31 24.25 1.77
N ALA A 174 -13.92 25.09 2.72
CA ALA A 174 -13.13 26.29 2.47
C ALA A 174 -11.68 26.12 2.92
N ILE A 175 -10.74 26.68 2.17
CA ILE A 175 -9.33 26.75 2.57
C ILE A 175 -9.14 27.82 3.64
N THR A 176 -9.78 28.97 3.46
CA THR A 176 -9.63 30.12 4.34
C THR A 176 -10.97 30.59 4.88
N ALA A 177 -11.03 30.88 6.19
CA ALA A 177 -12.12 31.62 6.82
C ALA A 177 -11.54 32.91 7.44
N GLN A 178 -11.34 33.92 6.60
CA GLN A 178 -10.75 35.18 7.02
C GLN A 178 -11.76 36.04 7.78
N HIS A 179 -11.44 36.39 9.02
CA HIS A 179 -12.28 37.14 9.95
C HIS A 179 -12.01 38.66 9.85
N ARG A 180 -11.94 39.18 8.63
CA ARG A 180 -11.79 40.63 8.39
C ARG A 180 -13.15 41.30 8.54
N ASP A 181 -13.27 42.30 9.43
CA ASP A 181 -14.56 42.95 9.72
C ASP A 181 -14.85 44.15 8.79
N SER A 182 -13.80 44.77 8.22
CA SER A 182 -13.91 45.94 7.35
C SER A 182 -12.91 45.94 6.20
N ALA A 183 -13.26 46.56 5.07
CA ALA A 183 -12.36 46.68 3.92
C ALA A 183 -11.08 47.51 4.22
N SER A 184 -11.10 48.33 5.27
CA SER A 184 -9.98 49.15 5.74
C SER A 184 -8.92 48.40 6.55
N GLU A 185 -9.21 47.18 7.00
CA GLU A 185 -8.23 46.38 7.72
C GLU A 185 -7.08 45.94 6.81
N ASN A 186 -5.86 46.11 7.31
CA ASN A 186 -4.63 45.69 6.63
C ASN A 186 -4.22 44.24 6.98
N THR A 187 -5.21 43.38 7.23
CA THR A 187 -5.05 41.96 7.58
C THR A 187 -5.38 41.09 6.38
N GLY A 188 -5.00 39.82 6.37
CA GLY A 188 -5.36 38.88 5.32
C GLY A 188 -4.21 37.98 4.89
N TYR A 189 -4.54 36.98 4.09
CA TYR A 189 -3.61 35.93 3.68
C TYR A 189 -3.13 36.15 2.24
N THR A 190 -1.82 36.19 2.06
CA THR A 190 -1.17 36.19 0.74
C THR A 190 -0.52 34.83 0.51
N PHE A 191 -0.84 34.18 -0.61
CA PHE A 191 -0.24 32.91 -1.00
C PHE A 191 0.67 33.12 -2.23
N LEU A 192 1.98 33.04 -2.04
CA LEU A 192 2.99 33.26 -3.07
C LEU A 192 3.67 31.94 -3.42
N GLY A 193 3.51 31.47 -4.66
CA GLY A 193 4.13 30.21 -5.11
C GLY A 193 3.60 28.94 -4.42
N CYS A 194 2.47 29.04 -3.72
CA CYS A 194 1.87 27.90 -3.03
C CYS A 194 1.20 26.91 -3.99
N ASN A 195 1.20 25.63 -3.62
CA ASN A 195 0.46 24.58 -4.31
C ASN A 195 -0.80 24.22 -3.53
N ILE A 196 -1.94 24.13 -4.22
CA ILE A 196 -3.22 23.70 -3.64
C ILE A 196 -3.58 22.35 -4.24
N THR A 197 -3.85 21.37 -3.38
CA THR A 197 -4.19 20.00 -3.79
C THR A 197 -5.37 19.48 -2.97
N GLU A 198 -6.10 18.51 -3.50
CA GLU A 198 -7.20 17.83 -2.82
C GLU A 198 -6.91 16.31 -2.80
N ALA A 199 -7.32 15.62 -1.74
CA ALA A 199 -7.35 14.16 -1.72
C ALA A 199 -8.45 13.66 -2.68
N ALA A 200 -8.08 13.11 -3.84
CA ALA A 200 -9.08 12.62 -4.79
C ALA A 200 -9.83 11.42 -4.20
N VAL A 201 -11.16 11.52 -4.06
CA VAL A 201 -12.01 10.36 -3.75
C VAL A 201 -12.28 9.57 -5.03
N LYS A 202 -11.73 8.35 -5.12
CA LYS A 202 -11.95 7.44 -6.24
C LYS A 202 -13.11 6.51 -5.94
N LYS A 203 -14.23 6.70 -6.65
CA LYS A 203 -15.45 5.90 -6.49
C LYS A 203 -15.56 4.83 -7.58
N TYR A 204 -15.81 3.59 -7.18
CA TYR A 204 -16.04 2.44 -8.04
C TYR A 204 -17.35 1.74 -7.69
N HIS A 205 -17.98 1.13 -8.69
CA HIS A 205 -19.18 0.31 -8.51
C HIS A 205 -18.92 -1.09 -9.05
N PHE A 206 -19.06 -2.09 -8.19
CA PHE A 206 -18.84 -3.50 -8.48
C PHE A 206 -20.18 -4.23 -8.41
N ASN A 207 -20.76 -4.51 -9.56
CA ASN A 207 -21.97 -5.31 -9.69
C ASN A 207 -21.58 -6.77 -9.88
N ILE A 208 -21.77 -7.58 -8.84
CA ILE A 208 -21.45 -9.00 -8.86
C ILE A 208 -22.59 -9.73 -9.56
N ARG A 209 -22.29 -10.37 -10.70
CA ARG A 209 -23.30 -10.99 -11.56
C ARG A 209 -22.78 -12.29 -12.16
N VAL A 210 -23.69 -13.21 -12.42
CA VAL A 210 -23.39 -14.43 -13.16
C VAL A 210 -23.40 -14.13 -14.66
N LYS A 211 -22.40 -14.64 -15.39
CA LYS A 211 -22.32 -14.53 -16.85
C LYS A 211 -21.74 -15.81 -17.44
N ASN A 212 -22.28 -16.24 -18.57
CA ASN A 212 -21.71 -17.36 -19.32
C ASN A 212 -20.40 -16.94 -20.00
N VAL A 213 -19.35 -17.70 -19.74
CA VAL A 213 -18.04 -17.53 -20.37
C VAL A 213 -17.60 -18.86 -20.95
N SER A 214 -17.10 -18.82 -22.19
CA SER A 214 -16.56 -19.99 -22.88
C SER A 214 -15.04 -19.97 -22.93
N ARG A 215 -14.42 -21.09 -22.58
CA ARG A 215 -12.99 -21.40 -22.77
C ARG A 215 -12.86 -22.88 -23.10
N LEU A 216 -11.84 -23.27 -23.85
CA LEU A 216 -11.57 -24.67 -24.18
C LEU A 216 -12.77 -25.38 -24.82
N CYS A 217 -13.63 -24.66 -25.57
CA CYS A 217 -14.92 -25.15 -26.10
C CYS A 217 -16.00 -25.50 -25.06
N HIS A 218 -15.80 -25.15 -23.78
CA HIS A 218 -16.78 -25.33 -22.72
C HIS A 218 -17.31 -23.96 -22.23
N ALA A 219 -18.62 -23.76 -22.38
CA ALA A 219 -19.30 -22.62 -21.79
C ALA A 219 -19.87 -23.00 -20.41
N LYS A 220 -19.61 -22.17 -19.40
CA LYS A 220 -20.23 -22.30 -18.08
C LYS A 220 -20.60 -20.94 -17.50
N PRO A 221 -21.63 -20.86 -16.64
CA PRO A 221 -21.87 -19.66 -15.84
C PRO A 221 -20.72 -19.47 -14.86
N ILE A 222 -20.23 -18.24 -14.74
CA ILE A 222 -19.26 -17.85 -13.71
C ILE A 222 -19.70 -16.56 -13.03
N VAL A 223 -19.27 -16.36 -11.79
CA VAL A 223 -19.45 -15.09 -11.09
C VAL A 223 -18.43 -14.09 -11.63
N THR A 224 -18.88 -12.88 -11.93
CA THR A 224 -18.06 -11.80 -12.53
C THR A 224 -18.33 -10.49 -11.82
N VAL A 225 -17.40 -9.54 -11.96
CA VAL A 225 -17.63 -8.14 -11.58
C VAL A 225 -17.94 -7.35 -12.84
N ASN A 226 -19.08 -6.68 -12.88
CA ASN A 226 -19.54 -5.87 -14.02
C ASN A 226 -19.62 -6.66 -15.35
N GLY A 227 -19.80 -7.99 -15.29
CA GLY A 227 -19.82 -8.85 -16.47
C GLY A 227 -18.44 -9.07 -17.11
N MET A 228 -17.35 -8.77 -16.40
CA MET A 228 -15.96 -8.88 -16.85
C MET A 228 -15.23 -10.04 -16.16
N PHE A 229 -14.39 -10.74 -16.93
CA PHE A 229 -13.46 -11.77 -16.44
C PHE A 229 -12.14 -11.70 -17.24
N PRO A 230 -11.00 -11.33 -16.60
CA PRO A 230 -10.89 -10.76 -15.25
C PRO A 230 -11.72 -9.49 -15.06
N GLY A 231 -11.95 -9.10 -13.81
CA GLY A 231 -12.71 -7.90 -13.45
C GLY A 231 -11.99 -6.58 -13.77
N PRO A 232 -12.66 -5.44 -13.54
CA PRO A 232 -12.07 -4.12 -13.82
C PRO A 232 -10.82 -3.85 -12.97
N THR A 233 -9.88 -3.10 -13.54
CA THR A 233 -8.73 -2.57 -12.78
C THR A 233 -9.15 -1.35 -11.98
N ILE A 234 -8.72 -1.27 -10.72
CA ILE A 234 -8.80 -0.06 -9.90
C ILE A 234 -7.53 0.76 -10.12
N TYR A 235 -7.66 2.00 -10.58
CA TYR A 235 -6.56 2.96 -10.72
C TYR A 235 -6.67 4.06 -9.67
N VAL A 236 -5.62 4.21 -8.86
CA VAL A 236 -5.55 5.17 -7.75
C VAL A 236 -4.13 5.74 -7.67
N ARG A 237 -3.95 6.83 -6.94
CA ARG A 237 -2.61 7.33 -6.56
C ARG A 237 -2.37 7.10 -5.08
N GLU A 238 -1.11 7.03 -4.69
CA GLU A 238 -0.73 7.13 -3.28
C GLU A 238 -1.31 8.41 -2.65
N GLY A 239 -2.08 8.26 -1.57
CA GLY A 239 -2.80 9.32 -0.90
C GLY A 239 -4.29 9.42 -1.25
N ASP A 240 -4.76 8.74 -2.30
CA ASP A 240 -6.18 8.73 -2.64
C ASP A 240 -7.02 8.01 -1.56
N ARG A 241 -8.25 8.47 -1.35
CA ARG A 241 -9.31 7.72 -0.67
C ARG A 241 -10.13 6.97 -1.70
N VAL A 242 -10.43 5.72 -1.44
CA VAL A 242 -11.11 4.83 -2.39
C VAL A 242 -12.40 4.33 -1.77
N GLN A 243 -13.50 4.49 -2.51
CA GLN A 243 -14.80 3.95 -2.15
C GLN A 243 -15.25 2.97 -3.23
N VAL A 244 -15.47 1.71 -2.85
CA VAL A 244 -15.98 0.68 -3.77
C VAL A 244 -17.29 0.15 -3.26
N ASN A 245 -18.38 0.54 -3.91
CA ASN A 245 -19.71 0.01 -3.63
C ASN A 245 -19.89 -1.33 -4.35
N VAL A 246 -19.95 -2.41 -3.58
CA VAL A 246 -20.12 -3.78 -4.07
C VAL A 246 -21.58 -4.19 -3.88
N THR A 247 -22.30 -4.41 -4.98
CA THR A 247 -23.68 -4.91 -4.97
C THR A 247 -23.72 -6.34 -5.47
N ASN A 248 -24.24 -7.24 -4.64
CA ASN A 248 -24.29 -8.66 -4.96
C ASN A 248 -25.61 -9.06 -5.61
N TYR A 249 -25.59 -9.41 -6.90
CA TYR A 249 -26.74 -9.98 -7.63
C TYR A 249 -26.56 -11.47 -7.94
N ALA A 250 -25.48 -12.10 -7.52
CA ALA A 250 -25.27 -13.52 -7.72
C ALA A 250 -25.90 -14.33 -6.58
N ASP A 251 -26.30 -15.57 -6.86
CA ASP A 251 -26.87 -16.50 -5.86
C ASP A 251 -25.80 -17.11 -4.93
N TYR A 252 -24.65 -16.45 -4.82
CA TYR A 252 -23.55 -16.79 -3.93
C TYR A 252 -23.36 -15.68 -2.90
N ASN A 253 -23.11 -16.03 -1.65
CA ASN A 253 -22.57 -15.08 -0.68
C ASN A 253 -21.23 -14.51 -1.20
N MET A 254 -21.00 -13.21 -1.00
CA MET A 254 -19.84 -12.52 -1.55
C MET A 254 -19.10 -11.71 -0.50
N SER A 255 -17.77 -11.65 -0.60
CA SER A 255 -16.97 -10.60 0.02
C SER A 255 -15.75 -10.34 -0.85
N ILE A 256 -15.24 -9.12 -0.87
CA ILE A 256 -14.12 -8.70 -1.70
C ILE A 256 -12.98 -8.24 -0.79
N HIS A 257 -11.78 -8.75 -1.03
CA HIS A 257 -10.56 -8.34 -0.37
C HIS A 257 -9.64 -7.55 -1.31
N TRP A 258 -8.95 -6.57 -0.74
CA TRP A 258 -8.04 -5.67 -1.41
C TRP A 258 -6.59 -6.09 -1.14
N HIS A 259 -6.17 -7.17 -1.78
CA HIS A 259 -4.93 -7.87 -1.48
C HIS A 259 -3.70 -6.96 -1.43
N GLY A 260 -3.00 -6.99 -0.31
CA GLY A 260 -1.79 -6.22 -0.05
C GLY A 260 -2.02 -4.78 0.40
N LEU A 261 -3.24 -4.24 0.35
CA LEU A 261 -3.51 -2.93 0.94
C LEU A 261 -3.44 -3.04 2.46
N LYS A 262 -2.68 -2.15 3.10
CA LYS A 262 -2.34 -2.26 4.53
C LYS A 262 -3.53 -2.09 5.49
N GLN A 263 -4.63 -1.48 5.03
CA GLN A 263 -5.85 -1.23 5.82
C GLN A 263 -5.59 -0.68 7.22
N PHE A 264 -4.69 0.30 7.34
CA PHE A 264 -4.29 0.85 8.63
C PHE A 264 -5.50 1.39 9.40
N ARG A 265 -5.78 0.76 10.55
CA ARG A 265 -6.94 1.07 11.40
C ARG A 265 -8.30 0.98 10.69
N ASN A 266 -8.38 0.22 9.60
CA ASN A 266 -9.54 0.15 8.71
C ASN A 266 -9.94 -1.30 8.39
N GLY A 267 -9.79 -2.19 9.38
CA GLY A 267 -9.98 -3.63 9.19
C GLY A 267 -11.38 -4.03 8.72
N TRP A 268 -12.42 -3.24 9.00
CA TRP A 268 -13.79 -3.52 8.53
C TRP A 268 -13.91 -3.50 7.00
N ALA A 269 -13.04 -2.75 6.30
CA ALA A 269 -13.01 -2.70 4.84
C ALA A 269 -12.01 -3.72 4.23
N ASP A 270 -11.46 -4.64 5.03
CA ASP A 270 -10.44 -5.56 4.55
C ASP A 270 -11.01 -6.65 3.63
N GLY A 271 -12.19 -7.21 3.94
CA GLY A 271 -12.87 -8.15 3.04
C GLY A 271 -13.04 -9.61 3.52
N PRO A 272 -12.10 -10.26 4.22
CA PRO A 272 -12.21 -11.68 4.53
C PRO A 272 -13.49 -12.06 5.28
N ALA A 273 -14.33 -12.87 4.63
CA ALA A 273 -15.60 -13.30 5.19
C ALA A 273 -15.41 -14.08 6.49
N PHE A 274 -16.25 -13.80 7.49
CA PHE A 274 -16.22 -14.38 8.84
C PHE A 274 -14.99 -14.01 9.69
N ILE A 275 -14.12 -13.13 9.18
CA ILE A 275 -13.01 -12.56 9.93
C ILE A 275 -13.29 -11.09 10.21
N THR A 276 -13.38 -10.26 9.16
CA THR A 276 -13.55 -8.82 9.29
C THR A 276 -14.96 -8.34 8.94
N GLN A 277 -15.74 -9.19 8.26
CA GLN A 277 -17.13 -8.92 7.93
C GLN A 277 -17.97 -10.19 7.76
N CYS A 278 -19.28 -10.06 7.91
CA CYS A 278 -20.21 -11.04 7.36
C CYS A 278 -20.27 -10.93 5.82
N PRO A 279 -20.59 -12.02 5.10
CA PRO A 279 -20.75 -11.96 3.65
C PRO A 279 -21.91 -11.06 3.21
N ILE A 280 -21.72 -10.38 2.08
CA ILE A 280 -22.74 -9.63 1.35
C ILE A 280 -23.69 -10.66 0.72
N LYS A 281 -24.91 -10.74 1.24
CA LYS A 281 -25.96 -11.63 0.72
C LYS A 281 -26.45 -11.16 -0.65
N THR A 282 -27.04 -12.07 -1.41
CA THR A 282 -27.74 -11.77 -2.67
C THR A 282 -28.78 -10.67 -2.45
N GLY A 283 -28.80 -9.68 -3.34
CA GLY A 283 -29.68 -8.50 -3.27
C GLY A 283 -29.18 -7.36 -2.38
N HIS A 284 -28.06 -7.53 -1.67
CA HIS A 284 -27.50 -6.51 -0.78
C HIS A 284 -26.23 -5.87 -1.32
N SER A 285 -25.88 -4.73 -0.74
CA SER A 285 -24.67 -3.97 -1.07
C SER A 285 -23.83 -3.69 0.17
N TYR A 286 -22.53 -3.49 -0.03
CA TYR A 286 -21.59 -3.01 0.98
C TYR A 286 -20.57 -2.08 0.33
N THR A 287 -20.32 -0.93 0.94
CA THR A 287 -19.30 0.02 0.49
C THR A 287 -18.02 -0.18 1.28
N TYR A 288 -16.96 -0.59 0.59
CA TYR A 288 -15.61 -0.58 1.12
C TYR A 288 -15.04 0.83 0.98
N ASP A 289 -14.48 1.36 2.07
CA ASP A 289 -13.95 2.73 2.12
C ASP A 289 -12.60 2.71 2.81
N PHE A 290 -11.53 3.12 2.12
CA PHE A 290 -10.17 3.05 2.63
C PHE A 290 -9.23 4.09 1.99
N ASN A 291 -8.18 4.46 2.73
CA ASN A 291 -7.12 5.33 2.23
C ASN A 291 -5.92 4.50 1.75
N VAL A 292 -5.30 4.93 0.66
CA VAL A 292 -4.09 4.29 0.12
C VAL A 292 -2.86 5.01 0.64
N THR A 293 -2.31 4.54 1.76
CA THR A 293 -1.24 5.23 2.49
C THR A 293 0.10 4.51 2.42
N GLY A 294 1.13 5.19 1.91
CA GLY A 294 2.50 4.67 1.92
C GLY A 294 2.66 3.38 1.11
N GLN A 295 1.93 3.29 0.00
CA GLN A 295 1.99 2.19 -0.97
C GLN A 295 1.88 2.78 -2.37
N ARG A 296 2.64 2.22 -3.29
CA ARG A 296 2.61 2.53 -4.72
C ARG A 296 3.09 1.31 -5.48
N GLY A 297 2.51 1.04 -6.64
CA GLY A 297 2.82 -0.14 -7.40
C GLY A 297 1.61 -0.94 -7.86
N THR A 298 1.80 -2.24 -8.00
CA THR A 298 0.76 -3.18 -8.37
C THR A 298 0.32 -3.97 -7.16
N LEU A 299 -0.99 -4.09 -7.01
CA LEU A 299 -1.69 -4.99 -6.10
C LEU A 299 -2.87 -5.60 -6.88
N TRP A 300 -3.76 -6.31 -6.20
CA TRP A 300 -4.94 -6.87 -6.82
C TRP A 300 -6.09 -6.98 -5.82
N TRP A 301 -7.30 -7.16 -6.31
CA TRP A 301 -8.48 -7.44 -5.50
C TRP A 301 -9.07 -8.77 -5.92
N HIS A 302 -9.73 -9.46 -4.99
CA HIS A 302 -10.37 -10.73 -5.28
C HIS A 302 -11.51 -11.06 -4.31
N ALA A 303 -12.40 -11.98 -4.69
CA ALA A 303 -13.35 -12.54 -3.75
C ALA A 303 -12.61 -13.22 -2.58
N HIS A 304 -13.03 -12.98 -1.35
CA HIS A 304 -12.43 -13.59 -0.15
C HIS A 304 -13.44 -14.44 0.61
N ILE A 305 -14.22 -15.18 -0.16
CA ILE A 305 -15.14 -16.21 0.28
C ILE A 305 -15.17 -17.32 -0.78
N PHE A 306 -15.16 -18.56 -0.31
CA PHE A 306 -15.11 -19.76 -1.15
C PHE A 306 -13.92 -19.76 -2.15
N TRP A 307 -14.02 -20.51 -3.25
CA TRP A 307 -13.05 -20.50 -4.37
C TRP A 307 -13.46 -19.51 -5.49
N LEU A 308 -14.38 -18.59 -5.21
CA LEU A 308 -14.88 -17.62 -6.18
C LEU A 308 -13.79 -16.70 -6.73
N ARG A 309 -12.64 -16.54 -6.05
CA ARG A 309 -11.47 -15.84 -6.59
C ARG A 309 -10.88 -16.49 -7.85
N ALA A 310 -11.30 -17.69 -8.23
CA ALA A 310 -10.99 -18.26 -9.55
C ALA A 310 -11.51 -17.41 -10.71
N THR A 311 -12.55 -16.60 -10.48
CA THR A 311 -13.24 -15.81 -11.52
C THR A 311 -13.54 -14.37 -11.10
N VAL A 312 -13.61 -14.12 -9.80
CA VAL A 312 -13.84 -12.80 -9.21
C VAL A 312 -12.53 -12.22 -8.70
N TYR A 313 -11.78 -11.60 -9.59
CA TYR A 313 -10.53 -10.89 -9.28
C TYR A 313 -10.21 -9.82 -10.33
N GLY A 314 -9.35 -8.87 -9.99
CA GLY A 314 -8.85 -7.84 -10.90
C GLY A 314 -7.65 -7.09 -10.31
N ALA A 315 -7.02 -6.24 -11.11
CA ALA A 315 -5.82 -5.53 -10.69
C ALA A 315 -6.14 -4.27 -9.86
N ILE A 316 -5.19 -3.87 -9.01
CA ILE A 316 -5.13 -2.55 -8.38
C ILE A 316 -3.80 -1.92 -8.82
N VAL A 317 -3.86 -0.75 -9.45
CA VAL A 317 -2.69 0.02 -9.85
C VAL A 317 -2.65 1.29 -9.01
N ILE A 318 -1.61 1.41 -8.18
CA ILE A 318 -1.36 2.55 -7.32
C ILE A 318 -0.21 3.36 -7.93
N MET A 319 -0.54 4.44 -8.61
CA MET A 319 0.47 5.34 -9.16
C MET A 319 1.21 6.08 -8.03
N PRO A 320 2.44 6.55 -8.27
CA PRO A 320 3.11 7.46 -7.34
C PRO A 320 2.22 8.67 -7.00
N LYS A 321 2.41 9.20 -5.79
CA LYS A 321 1.85 10.49 -5.39
C LYS A 321 2.11 11.54 -6.48
N GLN A 322 1.15 12.43 -6.72
CA GLN A 322 1.28 13.47 -7.73
C GLN A 322 2.56 14.30 -7.50
N GLY A 323 3.34 14.51 -8.57
CA GLY A 323 4.64 15.19 -8.50
C GLY A 323 5.83 14.27 -8.17
N THR A 324 5.59 13.02 -7.76
CA THR A 324 6.63 12.03 -7.47
C THR A 324 6.88 11.13 -8.68
N LEU A 325 8.14 10.96 -9.06
CA LEU A 325 8.55 10.03 -10.12
C LEU A 325 8.73 8.60 -9.57
N TYR A 326 8.69 7.62 -10.46
CA TYR A 326 9.13 6.26 -10.12
C TYR A 326 10.63 6.26 -9.75
N PRO A 327 11.07 5.33 -8.87
CA PRO A 327 12.49 5.15 -8.57
C PRO A 327 13.26 4.39 -9.68
N PHE A 328 12.63 4.21 -10.83
CA PHE A 328 13.16 3.61 -12.05
C PHE A 328 12.74 4.45 -13.26
N PRO A 329 13.39 4.31 -14.43
CA PRO A 329 13.05 5.09 -15.62
C PRO A 329 11.56 5.00 -15.97
N GLN A 330 10.94 6.13 -16.27
CA GLN A 330 9.53 6.21 -16.65
C GLN A 330 9.27 5.34 -17.89
N PRO A 331 8.39 4.32 -17.82
CA PRO A 331 8.03 3.51 -18.96
C PRO A 331 7.21 4.33 -19.98
N ASN A 332 7.26 3.94 -21.25
CA ASN A 332 6.46 4.55 -22.31
C ASN A 332 4.97 4.19 -22.17
N LEU A 333 4.68 2.94 -21.81
CA LEU A 333 3.34 2.39 -21.60
C LEU A 333 3.39 1.28 -20.53
N GLU A 334 2.23 0.98 -19.95
CA GLU A 334 2.08 -0.03 -18.90
C GLU A 334 0.99 -1.04 -19.28
N PHE A 335 1.18 -2.32 -18.94
CA PHE A 335 0.20 -3.39 -19.18
C PHE A 335 0.00 -4.26 -17.94
N ASN A 336 -1.25 -4.59 -17.63
CA ASN A 336 -1.59 -5.55 -16.57
C ASN A 336 -1.66 -6.97 -17.13
N LEU A 337 -0.95 -7.90 -16.50
CA LEU A 337 -0.91 -9.32 -16.85
C LEU A 337 -1.37 -10.15 -15.65
N LEU A 338 -2.61 -10.60 -15.66
CA LEU A 338 -3.18 -11.41 -14.59
C LEU A 338 -3.09 -12.88 -14.97
N LEU A 339 -2.19 -13.60 -14.31
CA LEU A 339 -2.07 -15.05 -14.40
C LEU A 339 -3.16 -15.68 -13.54
N GLY A 340 -3.82 -16.73 -14.03
CA GLY A 340 -4.88 -17.40 -13.29
C GLY A 340 -5.17 -18.78 -13.82
N GLU A 341 -6.23 -19.40 -13.33
CA GLU A 341 -6.60 -20.77 -13.67
C GLU A 341 -8.05 -20.85 -14.17
N TRP A 342 -8.35 -21.87 -14.96
CA TRP A 342 -9.66 -22.17 -15.50
C TRP A 342 -10.02 -23.64 -15.29
N TRP A 343 -11.23 -23.88 -14.81
CA TRP A 343 -11.87 -25.20 -14.78
C TRP A 343 -13.04 -25.20 -15.76
N ASN A 344 -13.31 -26.32 -16.43
CA ASN A 344 -14.54 -26.51 -17.19
C ASN A 344 -15.73 -26.78 -16.27
N THR A 345 -15.49 -27.39 -15.11
CA THR A 345 -16.49 -27.59 -14.04
C THR A 345 -16.64 -26.33 -13.18
N ASP A 346 -17.80 -26.12 -12.57
CA ASP A 346 -17.98 -25.09 -11.54
C ASP A 346 -16.95 -25.29 -10.41
N VAL A 347 -16.24 -24.22 -10.03
CA VAL A 347 -15.14 -24.29 -9.05
C VAL A 347 -15.63 -24.64 -7.65
N GLU A 348 -16.85 -24.26 -7.29
CA GLU A 348 -17.45 -24.62 -6.01
C GLU A 348 -17.81 -26.11 -5.97
N GLU A 349 -18.26 -26.67 -7.09
CA GLU A 349 -18.51 -28.12 -7.18
C GLU A 349 -17.21 -28.93 -7.11
N VAL A 350 -16.13 -28.42 -7.72
CA VAL A 350 -14.79 -29.04 -7.62
C VAL A 350 -14.33 -29.12 -6.17
N VAL A 351 -14.51 -28.04 -5.39
CA VAL A 351 -14.15 -27.99 -3.96
C VAL A 351 -15.07 -28.86 -3.11
N LYS A 352 -16.40 -28.80 -3.34
CA LYS A 352 -17.37 -29.64 -2.63
C LYS A 352 -17.07 -31.11 -2.81
N GLN A 353 -16.72 -31.53 -4.03
CA GLN A 353 -16.36 -32.92 -4.32
C GLN A 353 -15.08 -33.32 -3.58
N GLY A 354 -14.02 -32.51 -3.64
CA GLY A 354 -12.77 -32.77 -2.92
C GLY A 354 -13.01 -32.92 -1.40
N ASN A 355 -13.76 -31.98 -0.81
CA ASN A 355 -14.12 -32.01 0.61
C ASN A 355 -14.93 -33.26 0.99
N LYS A 356 -15.92 -33.64 0.16
CA LYS A 356 -16.75 -34.83 0.41
C LYS A 356 -15.93 -36.12 0.39
N LEU A 357 -14.91 -36.21 -0.48
CA LEU A 357 -14.05 -37.38 -0.64
C LEU A 357 -12.85 -37.37 0.33
N GLY A 358 -12.58 -36.25 1.00
CA GLY A 358 -11.35 -36.07 1.77
C GLY A 358 -10.09 -36.05 0.91
N LEU A 359 -10.21 -35.65 -0.36
CA LEU A 359 -9.13 -35.59 -1.34
C LEU A 359 -8.86 -34.15 -1.78
N PRO A 360 -7.65 -33.85 -2.29
CA PRO A 360 -7.38 -32.57 -2.94
C PRO A 360 -8.40 -32.28 -4.05
N PRO A 361 -8.86 -31.03 -4.20
CA PRO A 361 -9.71 -30.64 -5.32
C PRO A 361 -9.04 -30.95 -6.66
N LYS A 362 -9.85 -31.27 -7.68
CA LYS A 362 -9.34 -31.53 -9.03
C LYS A 362 -8.59 -30.30 -9.55
N MET A 363 -7.43 -30.54 -10.20
CA MET A 363 -6.60 -29.51 -10.83
C MET A 363 -7.34 -28.78 -11.95
N SER A 364 -6.84 -27.59 -12.30
CA SER A 364 -7.39 -26.78 -13.38
C SER A 364 -7.26 -27.45 -14.75
N ASP A 365 -8.17 -27.08 -15.65
CA ASP A 365 -8.16 -27.51 -17.04
C ASP A 365 -7.26 -26.62 -17.91
N ALA A 366 -6.89 -25.43 -17.44
CA ALA A 366 -5.87 -24.59 -18.03
C ALA A 366 -5.41 -23.48 -17.09
N HIS A 367 -4.12 -23.19 -17.11
CA HIS A 367 -3.59 -21.87 -16.78
C HIS A 367 -4.01 -20.81 -17.81
N THR A 368 -4.05 -19.55 -17.41
CA THR A 368 -4.48 -18.42 -18.25
C THR A 368 -3.64 -17.16 -18.02
N ILE A 369 -3.53 -16.33 -19.06
CA ILE A 369 -3.01 -14.95 -19.00
C ILE A 369 -4.16 -14.02 -19.39
N ASN A 370 -4.53 -13.09 -18.51
CA ASN A 370 -5.72 -12.24 -18.62
C ASN A 370 -6.99 -13.04 -18.94
N GLY A 371 -7.14 -14.19 -18.26
CA GLY A 371 -8.27 -15.09 -18.41
C GLY A 371 -8.34 -15.82 -19.75
N LYS A 372 -7.25 -15.88 -20.53
CA LYS A 372 -7.13 -16.59 -21.81
C LYS A 372 -6.03 -17.66 -21.75
N PRO A 373 -6.29 -18.94 -22.13
CA PRO A 373 -5.27 -19.99 -22.11
C PRO A 373 -4.14 -19.79 -23.15
N GLY A 374 -4.46 -19.21 -24.31
CA GLY A 374 -3.54 -19.07 -25.43
C GLY A 374 -3.66 -20.18 -26.48
N PRO A 375 -2.95 -20.07 -27.62
CA PRO A 375 -3.18 -20.91 -28.80
C PRO A 375 -2.70 -22.37 -28.64
N LEU A 376 -1.92 -22.67 -27.59
CA LEU A 376 -1.51 -24.04 -27.28
C LEU A 376 -2.67 -24.92 -26.75
N PHE A 377 -3.82 -24.31 -26.46
CA PHE A 377 -5.03 -25.00 -26.05
C PHE A 377 -6.08 -25.01 -27.15
N VAL A 378 -6.90 -26.07 -27.16
CA VAL A 378 -8.05 -26.17 -28.06
C VAL A 378 -8.97 -24.96 -27.92
N CYS A 379 -9.54 -24.50 -29.04
CA CYS A 379 -10.54 -23.44 -29.09
C CYS A 379 -10.10 -22.10 -28.45
N SER A 380 -8.80 -21.84 -28.38
CA SER A 380 -8.25 -20.69 -27.64
C SER A 380 -7.45 -19.70 -28.51
N GLU A 381 -7.01 -20.10 -29.70
CA GLU A 381 -6.19 -19.28 -30.60
C GLU A 381 -6.80 -17.91 -30.93
N LYS A 382 -8.05 -17.87 -31.40
CA LYS A 382 -8.77 -16.63 -31.79
C LYS A 382 -8.88 -15.59 -30.67
N TYR A 383 -8.80 -16.03 -29.41
CA TYR A 383 -9.03 -15.17 -28.24
C TYR A 383 -7.77 -14.98 -27.40
N THR A 384 -6.60 -15.31 -27.96
CA THR A 384 -5.30 -15.13 -27.30
C THR A 384 -5.11 -13.65 -26.93
N PHE A 385 -4.63 -13.39 -25.72
CA PHE A 385 -4.33 -12.04 -25.28
C PHE A 385 -3.08 -11.52 -26.01
N VAL A 386 -3.15 -10.32 -26.58
CA VAL A 386 -2.06 -9.69 -27.34
C VAL A 386 -1.78 -8.30 -26.76
N ILE A 387 -0.50 -7.97 -26.56
CA ILE A 387 -0.04 -6.60 -26.32
C ILE A 387 0.76 -6.12 -27.53
N GLU A 388 0.58 -4.86 -27.93
CA GLU A 388 1.33 -4.26 -29.02
C GLU A 388 2.47 -3.38 -28.47
N VAL A 389 3.67 -3.52 -29.04
CA VAL A 389 4.87 -2.75 -28.68
C VAL A 389 5.49 -2.08 -29.92
N GLU A 390 6.18 -0.96 -29.71
CA GLU A 390 6.92 -0.23 -30.73
C GLU A 390 8.43 -0.44 -30.52
N PRO A 391 9.21 -0.63 -31.60
CA PRO A 391 10.66 -0.79 -31.51
C PRO A 391 11.35 0.30 -30.68
N GLY A 392 12.28 -0.10 -29.82
CA GLY A 392 13.10 0.78 -28.99
C GLY A 392 12.41 1.32 -27.73
N LYS A 393 11.09 1.19 -27.58
CA LYS A 393 10.36 1.66 -26.39
C LYS A 393 10.50 0.69 -25.21
N THR A 394 10.30 1.23 -24.01
CA THR A 394 10.30 0.47 -22.75
C THR A 394 8.89 0.40 -22.17
N TYR A 395 8.49 -0.79 -21.72
CA TYR A 395 7.17 -1.08 -21.20
C TYR A 395 7.24 -1.63 -19.79
N LEU A 396 6.31 -1.23 -18.93
CA LEU A 396 6.12 -1.81 -17.60
C LEU A 396 5.04 -2.88 -17.66
N LEU A 397 5.39 -4.13 -17.39
CA LEU A 397 4.44 -5.22 -17.24
C LEU A 397 4.17 -5.44 -15.76
N ARG A 398 2.89 -5.32 -15.38
CA ARG A 398 2.37 -5.48 -14.02
C ARG A 398 1.79 -6.88 -13.89
N ILE A 399 2.63 -7.84 -13.50
CA ILE A 399 2.29 -9.26 -13.48
C ILE A 399 1.70 -9.60 -12.11
N ILE A 400 0.53 -10.24 -12.11
CA ILE A 400 -0.19 -10.65 -10.90
C ILE A 400 -0.42 -12.16 -11.01
N ASN A 401 -0.04 -12.94 -10.00
CA ASN A 401 -0.47 -14.33 -9.92
C ASN A 401 -1.75 -14.45 -9.09
N ALA A 402 -2.88 -14.48 -9.80
CA ALA A 402 -4.21 -14.71 -9.23
C ALA A 402 -4.63 -16.20 -9.26
N ALA A 403 -3.73 -17.12 -9.63
CA ALA A 403 -3.97 -18.57 -9.57
C ALA A 403 -4.37 -19.01 -8.15
N LEU A 404 -5.10 -20.10 -8.05
CA LEU A 404 -5.55 -20.64 -6.77
C LEU A 404 -4.42 -21.34 -6.03
N ASN A 405 -3.66 -22.18 -6.73
CA ASN A 405 -2.76 -23.13 -6.08
C ASN A 405 -1.29 -23.05 -6.53
N ASP A 406 -1.03 -22.63 -7.76
CA ASP A 406 0.27 -22.90 -8.39
C ASP A 406 1.19 -21.67 -8.43
N GLU A 407 2.45 -21.86 -8.01
CA GLU A 407 3.54 -20.93 -8.31
C GLU A 407 3.92 -21.06 -9.78
N LEU A 408 4.15 -19.93 -10.47
CA LEU A 408 4.34 -19.92 -11.92
C LEU A 408 5.70 -19.35 -12.28
N PHE A 409 6.42 -20.05 -13.14
CA PHE A 409 7.44 -19.43 -13.98
C PHE A 409 6.77 -18.61 -15.07
N PHE A 410 7.23 -17.39 -15.28
CA PHE A 410 6.82 -16.54 -16.40
C PHE A 410 8.03 -16.03 -17.18
N ALA A 411 7.95 -16.03 -18.52
CA ALA A 411 9.01 -15.53 -19.40
C ALA A 411 8.44 -14.98 -20.72
N ILE A 412 9.26 -14.19 -21.43
CA ILE A 412 8.92 -13.60 -22.73
C ILE A 412 10.01 -13.98 -23.72
N ALA A 413 9.63 -14.54 -24.87
CA ALA A 413 10.59 -15.01 -25.86
C ALA A 413 11.50 -13.86 -26.33
N GLY A 414 12.81 -14.05 -26.26
CA GLY A 414 13.81 -13.07 -26.69
C GLY A 414 13.93 -11.81 -25.82
N HIS A 415 13.08 -11.59 -24.81
CA HIS A 415 13.10 -10.35 -24.03
C HIS A 415 13.53 -10.60 -22.59
N ASN A 416 14.57 -9.89 -22.17
CA ASN A 416 14.96 -9.83 -20.76
C ASN A 416 13.98 -8.96 -19.98
N MET A 417 13.71 -9.34 -18.73
CA MET A 417 12.86 -8.62 -17.80
C MET A 417 13.72 -8.02 -16.69
N THR A 418 13.57 -6.72 -16.45
CA THR A 418 14.19 -6.05 -15.31
C THR A 418 13.15 -5.88 -14.21
N VAL A 419 13.26 -6.67 -13.13
CA VAL A 419 12.36 -6.59 -11.97
C VAL A 419 12.63 -5.30 -11.23
N VAL A 420 11.57 -4.54 -10.93
CA VAL A 420 11.68 -3.21 -10.27
C VAL A 420 10.79 -3.06 -9.04
N GLU A 421 9.79 -3.93 -8.86
CA GLU A 421 8.85 -3.86 -7.74
C GLU A 421 8.15 -5.21 -7.55
N ILE A 422 7.90 -5.55 -6.28
CA ILE A 422 7.11 -6.70 -5.84
C ILE A 422 6.15 -6.23 -4.76
N ASP A 423 4.87 -6.58 -4.87
CA ASP A 423 3.83 -6.30 -3.87
C ASP A 423 3.73 -4.84 -3.42
N ALA A 424 3.74 -3.93 -4.41
CA ALA A 424 3.79 -2.48 -4.19
C ALA A 424 4.97 -2.00 -3.32
N VAL A 425 6.08 -2.75 -3.39
CA VAL A 425 7.38 -2.40 -2.78
C VAL A 425 8.46 -2.43 -3.85
N CYS A 426 9.08 -1.28 -4.09
CA CYS A 426 10.16 -1.18 -5.06
C CYS A 426 11.39 -1.98 -4.62
N THR A 427 12.00 -2.69 -5.56
CA THR A 427 13.19 -3.51 -5.35
C THR A 427 14.42 -2.89 -6.02
N LYS A 428 15.61 -3.25 -5.56
CA LYS A 428 16.83 -2.94 -6.31
C LYS A 428 16.76 -3.64 -7.67
N PRO A 429 16.81 -2.90 -8.80
CA PRO A 429 16.57 -3.51 -10.10
C PRO A 429 17.57 -4.63 -10.41
N PHE A 430 17.06 -5.74 -10.95
CA PHE A 430 17.89 -6.81 -11.48
C PHE A 430 17.24 -7.43 -12.72
N THR A 431 18.06 -7.86 -13.67
CA THR A 431 17.61 -8.43 -14.93
C THR A 431 17.59 -9.96 -14.88
N THR A 432 16.58 -10.56 -15.49
CA THR A 432 16.37 -12.01 -15.56
C THR A 432 15.62 -12.38 -16.85
N GLN A 433 15.74 -13.64 -17.29
CA GLN A 433 15.02 -14.17 -18.46
C GLN A 433 13.63 -14.72 -18.09
N ALA A 434 13.46 -15.14 -16.84
CA ALA A 434 12.20 -15.61 -16.29
C ALA A 434 12.02 -15.06 -14.86
N ILE A 435 10.79 -15.03 -14.37
CA ILE A 435 10.47 -14.79 -12.97
C ILE A 435 9.76 -16.01 -12.38
N LEU A 436 9.87 -16.20 -11.08
CA LEU A 436 8.98 -17.07 -10.31
C LEU A 436 8.00 -16.18 -9.54
N ILE A 437 6.70 -16.47 -9.62
CA ILE A 437 5.65 -15.69 -8.97
C ILE A 437 4.63 -16.62 -8.32
N ALA A 438 4.44 -16.51 -7.01
CA ALA A 438 3.51 -17.33 -6.22
C ALA A 438 2.10 -16.71 -6.16
N PRO A 439 1.04 -17.51 -5.92
CA PRO A 439 -0.31 -16.98 -5.72
C PRO A 439 -0.35 -15.83 -4.70
N GLY A 440 -0.96 -14.72 -5.07
CA GLY A 440 -1.00 -13.50 -4.26
C GLY A 440 0.10 -12.49 -4.58
N GLN A 441 1.26 -12.94 -5.06
CA GLN A 441 2.34 -12.03 -5.42
C GLN A 441 2.02 -11.25 -6.69
N THR A 442 2.59 -10.06 -6.73
CA THR A 442 2.65 -9.18 -7.89
C THR A 442 4.11 -8.87 -8.18
N THR A 443 4.48 -8.76 -9.44
CA THR A 443 5.84 -8.42 -9.86
C THR A 443 5.76 -7.48 -11.05
N ASN A 444 6.37 -6.30 -10.91
CA ASN A 444 6.50 -5.38 -12.02
C ASN A 444 7.87 -5.52 -12.66
N VAL A 445 7.86 -5.66 -13.98
CA VAL A 445 9.07 -5.78 -14.78
C VAL A 445 9.09 -4.73 -15.89
N LEU A 446 10.26 -4.13 -16.13
CA LEU A 446 10.53 -3.36 -17.33
C LEU A 446 11.02 -4.31 -18.43
N ILE A 447 10.45 -4.16 -19.62
CA ILE A 447 10.92 -4.81 -20.84
C ILE A 447 11.26 -3.74 -21.88
N GLN A 448 12.31 -3.99 -22.66
CA GLN A 448 12.66 -3.14 -23.80
C GLN A 448 12.31 -3.87 -25.08
N ALA A 449 11.58 -3.21 -25.98
CA ALA A 449 11.23 -3.74 -27.30
C ALA A 449 12.44 -3.63 -28.25
N ASN A 450 13.49 -4.40 -27.97
CA ASN A 450 14.80 -4.35 -28.65
C ASN A 450 15.09 -5.58 -29.53
N GLN A 451 14.10 -6.45 -29.74
CA GLN A 451 14.21 -7.60 -30.63
C GLN A 451 13.86 -7.20 -32.07
N ALA A 452 14.19 -8.07 -33.02
CA ALA A 452 13.72 -7.92 -34.40
C ALA A 452 12.19 -7.78 -34.42
N PRO A 453 11.60 -6.86 -35.20
CA PRO A 453 10.15 -6.74 -35.26
C PRO A 453 9.48 -8.07 -35.62
N GLY A 454 8.68 -8.59 -34.70
CA GLY A 454 8.09 -9.93 -34.81
C GLY A 454 7.00 -10.17 -33.77
N ARG A 455 6.66 -11.45 -33.57
CA ARG A 455 5.71 -11.90 -32.55
C ARG A 455 6.41 -12.86 -31.59
N TYR A 456 6.20 -12.66 -30.30
CA TYR A 456 6.91 -13.36 -29.24
C TYR A 456 5.91 -13.84 -28.20
N PHE A 457 5.96 -15.11 -27.82
CA PHE A 457 5.10 -15.58 -26.74
C PHE A 457 5.59 -15.04 -25.40
N MET A 458 4.63 -14.54 -24.62
CA MET A 458 4.68 -14.51 -23.16
C MET A 458 4.11 -15.84 -22.68
N ALA A 459 4.80 -16.54 -21.79
CA ALA A 459 4.40 -17.88 -21.36
C ALA A 459 4.47 -18.02 -19.84
N ALA A 460 3.49 -18.73 -19.26
CA ALA A 460 3.45 -19.10 -17.86
C ALA A 460 3.31 -20.61 -17.71
N ARG A 461 4.14 -21.23 -16.85
CA ARG A 461 4.10 -22.67 -16.52
C ARG A 461 4.32 -22.85 -15.02
N PRO A 462 3.68 -23.83 -14.38
CA PRO A 462 3.91 -24.07 -12.96
C PRO A 462 5.34 -24.51 -12.60
N PHE A 463 5.73 -24.13 -11.39
CA PHE A 463 6.88 -24.63 -10.66
C PHE A 463 6.44 -25.75 -9.69
N MET A 464 7.22 -26.82 -9.62
CA MET A 464 6.98 -28.02 -8.82
C MET A 464 8.23 -28.35 -8.00
N ASP A 465 8.20 -28.08 -6.70
CA ASP A 465 9.23 -28.51 -5.75
C ASP A 465 8.91 -29.85 -5.07
N ALA A 466 7.68 -30.36 -5.25
CA ALA A 466 7.20 -31.63 -4.73
C ALA A 466 6.54 -32.49 -5.83
N PRO A 467 6.58 -33.83 -5.72
CA PRO A 467 5.98 -34.75 -6.69
C PRO A 467 4.46 -34.86 -6.51
N LEU A 468 3.77 -33.72 -6.59
CA LEU A 468 2.32 -33.63 -6.54
C LEU A 468 1.77 -33.43 -7.95
N SER A 469 0.57 -33.97 -8.20
CA SER A 469 -0.13 -33.70 -9.45
C SER A 469 -0.52 -32.23 -9.51
N ILE A 470 -0.16 -31.55 -10.60
CA ILE A 470 -0.58 -30.18 -10.93
C ILE A 470 -0.98 -30.05 -12.42
N ASP A 471 -1.61 -28.94 -12.82
CA ASP A 471 -1.85 -28.64 -14.24
C ASP A 471 -0.56 -28.21 -14.94
N ASN A 472 0.21 -29.16 -15.47
CA ASN A 472 1.52 -28.88 -16.09
C ASN A 472 1.44 -28.26 -17.52
N ARG A 473 0.32 -27.64 -17.88
CA ARG A 473 0.14 -27.02 -19.20
C ARG A 473 0.58 -25.56 -19.19
N THR A 474 1.18 -25.11 -20.29
CA THR A 474 1.74 -23.77 -20.42
C THR A 474 0.71 -22.80 -21.00
N ALA A 475 0.34 -21.76 -20.24
CA ALA A 475 -0.49 -20.67 -20.73
C ALA A 475 0.35 -19.71 -21.58
N THR A 476 -0.25 -19.14 -22.63
CA THR A 476 0.46 -18.25 -23.57
C THR A 476 -0.35 -17.01 -23.95
N ALA A 477 0.36 -15.91 -24.13
CA ALA A 477 -0.11 -14.64 -24.68
C ALA A 477 0.94 -14.09 -25.65
N ILE A 478 0.64 -13.07 -26.44
CA ILE A 478 1.53 -12.60 -27.51
C ILE A 478 1.98 -11.17 -27.23
N LEU A 479 3.29 -10.93 -27.27
CA LEU A 479 3.88 -9.62 -27.45
C LEU A 479 4.14 -9.42 -28.95
N GLN A 480 3.51 -8.41 -29.53
CA GLN A 480 3.50 -8.15 -30.97
C GLN A 480 4.11 -6.79 -31.26
N TYR A 481 5.11 -6.76 -32.13
CA TYR A 481 5.62 -5.47 -32.63
C TYR A 481 4.59 -4.85 -33.58
N LYS A 482 4.41 -3.54 -33.48
CA LYS A 482 3.46 -2.76 -34.28
C LYS A 482 3.71 -2.97 -35.77
N GLY A 483 2.64 -3.22 -36.52
CA GLY A 483 2.68 -3.44 -37.98
C GLY A 483 3.07 -4.86 -38.42
N ILE A 484 3.29 -5.79 -37.49
CA ILE A 484 3.54 -7.20 -37.82
C ILE A 484 2.21 -7.94 -38.05
N PRO A 485 2.04 -8.68 -39.16
CA PRO A 485 0.80 -9.40 -39.44
C PRO A 485 0.64 -10.64 -38.56
N ASP A 486 -0.62 -10.99 -38.26
CA ASP A 486 -0.97 -12.13 -37.41
C ASP A 486 -0.63 -13.51 -38.02
N THR A 487 -0.22 -13.55 -39.29
CA THR A 487 0.26 -14.76 -39.97
C THR A 487 1.66 -15.19 -39.52
N ILE A 488 2.45 -14.28 -38.93
CA ILE A 488 3.76 -14.63 -38.38
C ILE A 488 3.56 -15.45 -37.11
N LEU A 489 4.16 -16.63 -37.03
CA LEU A 489 4.03 -17.46 -35.84
C LEU A 489 4.92 -16.93 -34.70
N PRO A 490 4.37 -16.77 -33.49
CA PRO A 490 5.16 -16.38 -32.33
C PRO A 490 6.13 -17.47 -31.87
N ILE A 491 7.31 -17.05 -31.41
CA ILE A 491 8.35 -17.96 -30.88
C ILE A 491 8.12 -18.17 -29.38
N LEU A 492 8.31 -19.41 -28.89
CA LEU A 492 8.19 -19.76 -27.47
C LEU A 492 9.44 -19.36 -26.67
N PRO A 493 9.28 -18.86 -25.42
CA PRO A 493 10.41 -18.65 -24.52
C PRO A 493 10.97 -19.96 -23.99
N GLN A 494 12.25 -19.94 -23.61
CA GLN A 494 12.83 -21.00 -22.79
C GLN A 494 12.47 -20.76 -21.32
N LEU A 495 11.49 -21.50 -20.82
CA LEU A 495 11.11 -21.50 -19.40
C LEU A 495 12.01 -22.44 -18.57
N PRO A 496 12.38 -22.07 -17.33
CA PRO A 496 13.06 -22.98 -16.39
C PRO A 496 12.28 -24.27 -16.24
N VAL A 497 12.96 -25.42 -16.18
CA VAL A 497 12.27 -26.73 -16.06
C VAL A 497 11.34 -26.73 -14.85
N PRO A 498 10.21 -27.46 -14.88
CA PRO A 498 9.20 -27.34 -13.83
C PRO A 498 9.72 -27.54 -12.40
N ASN A 499 10.75 -28.36 -12.21
CA ASN A 499 11.36 -28.63 -10.90
C ASN A 499 12.69 -27.89 -10.66
N ASP A 500 12.90 -26.73 -11.28
CA ASP A 500 14.14 -25.95 -11.15
C ASP A 500 14.21 -25.17 -9.83
N THR A 501 14.40 -25.90 -8.73
CA THR A 501 14.56 -25.32 -7.39
C THR A 501 15.78 -24.39 -7.31
N ALA A 502 16.84 -24.67 -8.08
CA ALA A 502 18.03 -23.82 -8.11
C ALA A 502 17.72 -22.44 -8.69
N PHE A 503 16.96 -22.38 -9.79
CA PHE A 503 16.47 -21.14 -10.34
C PHE A 503 15.58 -20.39 -9.34
N ALA A 504 14.62 -21.09 -8.71
CA ALA A 504 13.70 -20.49 -7.73
C ALA A 504 14.45 -19.80 -6.57
N LEU A 505 15.39 -20.51 -5.95
CA LEU A 505 16.22 -19.97 -4.87
C LEU A 505 17.13 -18.83 -5.33
N GLY A 506 17.71 -18.97 -6.54
CA GLY A 506 18.54 -17.93 -7.14
C GLY A 506 17.77 -16.65 -7.47
N TYR A 507 16.52 -16.76 -7.91
CA TYR A 507 15.61 -15.64 -8.13
C TYR A 507 15.28 -14.93 -6.81
N ASN A 508 14.84 -15.68 -5.80
CA ASN A 508 14.49 -15.11 -4.48
C ASN A 508 15.68 -14.41 -3.82
N ALA A 509 16.90 -14.94 -3.96
CA ALA A 509 18.11 -14.32 -3.40
C ALA A 509 18.49 -12.97 -4.05
N LYS A 510 17.94 -12.65 -5.23
CA LYS A 510 18.15 -11.35 -5.91
C LYS A 510 17.20 -10.27 -5.40
N LEU A 511 16.12 -10.63 -4.73
CA LEU A 511 15.15 -9.69 -4.19
C LEU A 511 15.79 -8.89 -3.05
N ARG A 512 16.01 -7.61 -3.29
CA ARG A 512 16.65 -6.68 -2.34
C ARG A 512 15.88 -5.38 -2.29
N SER A 513 15.84 -4.76 -1.13
CA SER A 513 15.32 -3.40 -0.98
C SER A 513 16.19 -2.40 -1.77
N LEU A 514 15.61 -1.26 -2.15
CA LEU A 514 16.36 -0.18 -2.80
C LEU A 514 17.56 0.27 -1.95
N ASN A 515 17.38 0.33 -0.63
CA ASN A 515 18.38 0.72 0.37
C ASN A 515 19.23 1.92 -0.06
N SER A 516 18.55 3.04 -0.31
CA SER A 516 19.14 4.32 -0.73
C SER A 516 18.82 5.41 0.30
N PRO A 517 19.49 6.57 0.28
CA PRO A 517 19.13 7.68 1.17
C PRO A 517 17.66 8.12 1.06
N GLN A 518 17.09 8.07 -0.15
CA GLN A 518 15.69 8.41 -0.41
C GLN A 518 14.72 7.27 -0.04
N PHE A 519 15.17 6.01 -0.10
CA PHE A 519 14.38 4.82 0.22
C PHE A 519 15.18 3.90 1.17
N PRO A 520 15.33 4.29 2.45
CA PRO A 520 16.16 3.56 3.39
C PRO A 520 15.51 2.23 3.79
N ALA A 521 16.34 1.20 3.98
CA ALA A 521 15.89 -0.08 4.52
C ALA A 521 15.89 -0.04 6.05
N ASN A 522 14.78 0.39 6.64
CA ASN A 522 14.63 0.51 8.10
C ASN A 522 14.26 -0.85 8.73
N VAL A 523 15.20 -1.79 8.73
CA VAL A 523 15.05 -3.09 9.39
C VAL A 523 15.85 -3.12 10.70
N PRO A 524 15.28 -3.67 11.80
CA PRO A 524 16.02 -3.85 13.04
C PRO A 524 17.27 -4.70 12.81
N LEU A 525 18.45 -4.16 13.12
CA LEU A 525 19.73 -4.85 12.96
C LEU A 525 20.07 -5.75 14.17
N LYS A 526 19.39 -5.52 15.29
CA LYS A 526 19.53 -6.31 16.51
C LYS A 526 18.34 -7.25 16.64
N VAL A 527 18.63 -8.54 16.78
CA VAL A 527 17.61 -9.56 17.05
C VAL A 527 17.51 -9.73 18.56
N ASP A 528 16.38 -9.35 19.15
CA ASP A 528 16.15 -9.46 20.60
C ASP A 528 15.43 -10.77 20.99
N ARG A 529 14.95 -11.54 20.01
CA ARG A 529 14.16 -12.76 20.21
C ARG A 529 14.50 -13.83 19.17
N HIS A 530 14.76 -15.05 19.64
CA HIS A 530 14.92 -16.23 18.79
C HIS A 530 13.61 -17.02 18.78
N LEU A 531 13.03 -17.19 17.60
CA LEU A 531 11.80 -17.94 17.42
C LEU A 531 12.15 -19.26 16.71
N PHE A 532 11.66 -20.37 17.24
CA PHE A 532 11.80 -21.69 16.64
C PHE A 532 10.41 -22.15 16.19
N TYR A 533 10.26 -22.43 14.90
CA TYR A 533 9.03 -22.90 14.31
C TYR A 533 9.24 -24.29 13.73
N THR A 534 8.40 -25.24 14.12
CA THR A 534 8.32 -26.56 13.49
C THR A 534 7.10 -26.60 12.59
N ILE A 535 7.32 -26.80 11.30
CA ILE A 535 6.25 -27.03 10.33
C ILE A 535 6.32 -28.52 9.95
N GLY A 536 5.28 -29.27 10.29
CA GLY A 536 5.15 -30.69 9.94
C GLY A 536 4.11 -30.89 8.84
N LEU A 537 4.51 -31.54 7.75
CA LEU A 537 3.59 -32.09 6.74
C LEU A 537 3.28 -33.55 7.11
N GLY A 538 2.08 -33.80 7.63
CA GLY A 538 1.64 -35.16 7.94
C GLY A 538 1.22 -35.91 6.68
N ILE A 539 2.08 -36.78 6.16
CA ILE A 539 1.71 -37.77 5.14
C ILE A 539 1.45 -39.08 5.89
N ASN A 540 0.19 -39.40 6.16
CA ASN A 540 -0.19 -40.69 6.74
C ASN A 540 -0.42 -41.72 5.61
N PRO A 541 0.35 -42.83 5.55
CA PRO A 541 0.02 -43.95 4.69
C PRO A 541 -1.29 -44.58 5.15
N LEU A 542 -2.23 -44.78 4.24
CA LEU A 542 -3.59 -45.31 4.49
C LEU A 542 -3.65 -46.78 4.96
N SER A 543 -2.54 -47.40 5.35
CA SER A 543 -2.52 -48.85 5.58
C SER A 543 -2.76 -49.31 7.02
N ASN A 544 -2.88 -48.42 8.02
CA ASN A 544 -3.04 -48.82 9.43
C ASN A 544 -3.98 -47.90 10.24
N LEU A 545 -5.26 -47.79 9.87
CA LEU A 545 -6.28 -47.26 10.78
C LEU A 545 -7.20 -48.41 11.23
N PRO A 546 -7.24 -48.76 12.53
CA PRO A 546 -8.33 -49.59 13.07
C PRO A 546 -9.65 -48.83 12.94
N GLU A 547 -10.75 -49.56 12.74
CA GLU A 547 -12.12 -49.04 12.58
C GLU A 547 -12.40 -47.85 13.51
N TRP A 548 -12.62 -46.67 12.92
CA TRP A 548 -12.85 -45.43 13.67
C TRP A 548 -14.35 -45.18 13.84
N ASN A 549 -14.81 -45.22 15.09
CA ASN A 549 -16.18 -44.89 15.51
C ASN A 549 -16.44 -43.37 15.36
N PRO A 550 -17.59 -42.92 14.83
CA PRO A 550 -17.81 -41.53 14.43
C PRO A 550 -18.38 -40.70 15.58
N THR A 551 -17.68 -40.59 16.70
CA THR A 551 -17.99 -39.61 17.74
C THR A 551 -16.69 -39.26 18.46
N HIS A 552 -16.49 -37.96 18.69
CA HIS A 552 -15.37 -37.33 19.42
C HIS A 552 -14.24 -36.70 18.57
N CYS A 553 -14.42 -35.39 18.37
CA CYS A 553 -13.40 -34.34 18.41
C CYS A 553 -12.31 -34.34 17.33
N PHE A 554 -12.66 -33.76 16.17
CA PHE A 554 -11.71 -32.86 15.49
C PHE A 554 -11.56 -31.59 16.34
N LEU A 555 -10.57 -31.56 17.23
CA LEU A 555 -9.94 -30.30 17.62
C LEU A 555 -9.20 -29.79 16.39
N LYS A 556 -9.94 -29.11 15.51
CA LYS A 556 -9.39 -28.21 14.51
C LYS A 556 -8.63 -27.12 15.28
N GLN A 557 -7.34 -27.34 15.53
CA GLN A 557 -6.41 -26.23 15.64
C GLN A 557 -6.37 -25.58 14.26
N HIS A 558 -7.35 -24.72 14.01
CA HIS A 558 -7.25 -23.72 12.98
C HIS A 558 -6.09 -22.81 13.39
N PHE A 559 -4.88 -23.12 12.93
CA PHE A 559 -3.89 -22.09 12.72
C PHE A 559 -4.43 -21.19 11.61
N PHE A 560 -5.28 -20.24 11.99
CA PHE A 560 -5.42 -19.02 11.21
C PHE A 560 -4.09 -18.30 11.32
N CYS A 561 -3.17 -18.56 10.39
CA CYS A 561 -2.29 -17.49 9.94
C CYS A 561 -3.18 -16.51 9.16
N ASN A 562 -4.00 -15.75 9.88
CA ASN A 562 -4.52 -14.48 9.38
C ASN A 562 -3.32 -13.55 9.35
N ALA A 563 -2.62 -13.61 8.24
CA ALA A 563 -1.43 -12.86 8.01
C ALA A 563 -1.78 -12.01 6.79
N PRO A 564 -2.34 -10.79 6.97
CA PRO A 564 -2.89 -9.99 5.88
C PRO A 564 -1.90 -9.69 4.75
N ASN A 565 -0.62 -10.01 4.94
CA ASN A 565 0.49 -9.78 4.01
C ASN A 565 1.51 -10.94 3.95
N TRP A 566 1.21 -12.13 4.49
CA TRP A 566 2.27 -13.13 4.79
C TRP A 566 2.00 -14.53 4.25
N ALA A 567 0.82 -14.84 3.73
CA ALA A 567 0.50 -16.18 3.21
C ALA A 567 1.35 -16.60 1.98
N SER A 568 1.96 -15.66 1.26
CA SER A 568 2.88 -15.92 0.13
C SER A 568 4.38 -15.82 0.49
N SER A 569 4.71 -15.53 1.76
CA SER A 569 6.10 -15.35 2.22
C SER A 569 6.79 -16.65 2.68
N SER A 570 6.11 -17.79 2.62
CA SER A 570 6.71 -19.11 2.95
C SER A 570 7.93 -19.44 2.08
N SER A 571 8.04 -18.87 0.87
CA SER A 571 9.22 -19.02 0.00
C SER A 571 10.34 -18.00 0.28
N LEU A 572 10.08 -16.94 1.05
CA LEU A 572 11.05 -15.91 1.44
C LEU A 572 11.72 -16.18 2.80
N PHE A 573 11.09 -16.99 3.65
CA PHE A 573 11.70 -17.52 4.88
C PHE A 573 12.19 -18.95 4.70
N GLN A 574 13.29 -19.14 3.96
CA GLN A 574 14.14 -20.31 4.18
C GLN A 574 15.18 -19.96 5.24
N PRO A 575 15.03 -20.38 6.52
CA PRO A 575 16.14 -20.29 7.46
C PRO A 575 17.33 -21.06 6.86
N LYS A 576 18.48 -20.38 6.75
CA LYS A 576 19.75 -21.04 6.42
C LYS A 576 19.99 -22.15 7.45
N GLY A 577 19.79 -23.40 7.05
CA GLY A 577 20.13 -24.57 7.87
C GLY A 577 18.95 -25.36 8.41
N CYS A 578 18.06 -25.88 7.55
CA CYS A 578 17.33 -27.10 7.88
C CYS A 578 18.17 -28.30 7.46
N ILE A 579 19.00 -28.80 8.38
CA ILE A 579 19.60 -30.13 8.27
C ILE A 579 18.47 -31.13 8.48
N TYR A 580 18.12 -31.90 7.45
CA TYR A 580 17.24 -33.07 7.57
C TYR A 580 17.97 -34.13 8.42
N ASN A 581 17.81 -34.09 9.75
CA ASN A 581 18.16 -35.24 10.57
C ASN A 581 17.02 -36.25 10.50
N ARG A 582 17.19 -37.23 9.61
CA ARG A 582 16.41 -38.46 9.56
C ARG A 582 16.67 -39.22 10.86
N LEU A 583 15.83 -39.04 11.87
CA LEU A 583 15.86 -39.86 13.08
C LEU A 583 15.44 -41.29 12.70
N SER A 584 16.43 -42.15 12.49
CA SER A 584 16.29 -43.59 12.48
C SER A 584 15.74 -44.05 13.83
N ARG A 585 14.63 -44.82 13.81
CA ARG A 585 14.13 -45.54 14.99
C ARG A 585 15.24 -46.45 15.55
N PRO A 586 15.48 -46.49 16.88
CA PRO A 586 16.19 -47.60 17.48
C PRO A 586 15.30 -48.85 17.45
N PRO A 587 15.89 -50.06 17.36
CA PRO A 587 15.14 -51.30 17.40
C PRO A 587 14.73 -51.64 18.84
N SER A 588 13.45 -51.93 19.03
CA SER A 588 12.91 -52.93 19.97
C SER A 588 11.45 -53.18 19.65
#